data_AF-A0AAW1DWA4-F1
#
_entry.id   AF-A0AAW1DWA4-F1
#
_cell.length_a   1.000
_cell.length_b   1.000
_cell.length_c   1.000
_cell.angle_alpha   90.00
_cell.angle_beta   90.00
_cell.angle_gamma   90.00
#
_symmetry.space_group_name_H-M   'P 1'
#
loop_
_entity.id
_entity.type
_entity.pdbx_description
1 polymer ?
#
loop_
_entity_poly.entity_id
_entity_poly.type
_entity_poly.pdbx_seq_one_letter_code
_entity_poly.pdbx_strand_id
1 'polypeptide(L)'
;MPPKTIKMALVDMMENLTSDNFERFCHDLLDRREEPQVRRNRVEGRSRLQVVDVLVSTFTEPVAVQVSVGILRQIHLNEEAERLVRMTTGGH
;
A
#
# COMPACT_ATOMS: atom_id res chain seq x y z
N MET A 1 6.24 -18.22 14.34
CA MET A 1 6.41 -17.30 13.19
C MET A 1 6.27 -15.89 13.75
N PRO A 2 7.20 -14.95 13.50
CA PRO A 2 7.11 -13.62 14.08
C PRO A 2 5.79 -12.95 13.63
N PRO A 3 5.18 -12.10 14.47
CA PRO A 3 3.97 -11.38 14.09
C PRO A 3 4.27 -10.59 12.82
N LYS A 4 3.59 -10.92 11.72
CA LYS A 4 3.72 -10.17 10.46
C LYS A 4 3.26 -8.74 10.75
N THR A 5 4.20 -7.82 10.84
CA THR A 5 3.92 -6.39 11.06
C THR A 5 3.15 -5.85 9.86
N ILE A 6 2.31 -4.82 10.04
CA ILE A 6 1.50 -4.22 8.95
C ILE A 6 2.37 -3.85 7.74
N LYS A 7 3.58 -3.36 8.02
CA LYS A 7 4.62 -3.11 7.01
C LYS A 7 4.91 -4.33 6.13
N MET A 8 5.09 -5.52 6.72
CA MET A 8 5.35 -6.74 5.95
C MET A 8 4.16 -7.15 5.09
N ALA A 9 2.93 -6.96 5.57
CA ALA A 9 1.73 -7.26 4.78
C ALA A 9 1.62 -6.35 3.55
N LEU A 10 1.93 -5.05 3.71
CA LEU A 10 2.01 -4.10 2.60
C LEU A 10 3.13 -4.46 1.61
N VAL A 11 4.28 -4.92 2.11
CA VAL A 11 5.39 -5.37 1.24
C VAL A 11 5.00 -6.60 0.43
N ASP A 12 4.49 -7.66 1.07
CA ASP A 12 4.06 -8.90 0.41
C ASP A 12 3.04 -8.61 -0.68
N MET A 13 2.09 -7.72 -0.37
CA MET A 13 1.08 -7.25 -1.30
C MET A 13 1.69 -6.45 -2.47
N MET A 14 2.60 -5.50 -2.24
CA MET A 14 3.27 -4.78 -3.33
C MET A 14 4.19 -5.68 -4.18
N GLU A 15 4.77 -6.73 -3.60
CA GLU A 15 5.56 -7.73 -4.33
C GLU A 15 4.68 -8.66 -5.18
N ASN A 16 3.45 -8.91 -4.74
CA ASN A 16 2.47 -9.65 -5.53
C ASN A 16 1.99 -8.85 -6.76
N LEU A 17 2.01 -7.51 -6.68
CA LEU A 17 1.66 -6.67 -7.81
C LEU A 17 2.67 -6.79 -8.97
N THR A 18 2.13 -7.07 -10.15
CA THR A 18 2.83 -6.85 -11.42
C THR A 18 3.23 -5.39 -11.58
N SER A 19 4.28 -5.12 -12.37
CA SER A 19 4.76 -3.74 -12.60
C SER A 19 3.66 -2.78 -13.08
N ASP A 20 2.75 -3.22 -13.97
CA ASP A 20 1.62 -2.40 -14.44
C ASP A 20 0.69 -1.98 -13.29
N ASN A 21 0.24 -2.95 -12.48
CA ASN A 21 -0.58 -2.69 -11.30
C ASN A 21 0.10 -1.78 -10.27
N PHE A 22 1.42 -1.93 -10.10
CA PHE A 22 2.20 -1.07 -9.21
C PHE A 22 2.28 0.38 -9.74
N GLU A 23 2.44 0.57 -11.05
CA GLU A 23 2.40 1.89 -11.67
C GLU A 23 1.02 2.54 -11.52
N ARG A 24 -0.07 1.78 -11.74
CA ARG A 24 -1.44 2.28 -11.49
C ARG A 24 -1.67 2.64 -10.03
N PHE A 25 -1.21 1.79 -9.12
CA PHE A 25 -1.29 2.05 -7.68
C PHE A 25 -0.56 3.35 -7.31
N CYS A 26 0.65 3.52 -7.82
CA CYS A 26 1.46 4.73 -7.63
C CYS A 26 0.73 5.96 -8.21
N HIS A 27 0.14 5.83 -9.40
CA HIS A 27 -0.63 6.90 -10.03
C HIS A 27 -1.83 7.33 -9.16
N ASP A 28 -2.64 6.39 -8.68
CA ASP A 28 -3.80 6.69 -7.82
C ASP A 28 -3.37 7.26 -6.46
N LEU A 29 -2.28 6.74 -5.89
CA LEU A 29 -1.69 7.26 -4.65
C LEU A 29 -1.26 8.73 -4.80
N LEU A 30 -0.78 9.12 -5.98
CA LEU A 30 -0.36 10.48 -6.30
C LEU A 30 -1.52 11.40 -6.69
N ASP A 31 -2.54 10.86 -7.34
CA ASP A 31 -3.75 11.59 -7.75
C ASP A 31 -4.60 12.00 -6.55
N ARG A 32 -4.42 11.32 -5.41
CA ARG A 32 -5.14 11.64 -4.18
C ARG A 32 -4.89 13.07 -3.73
N ARG A 33 -5.94 13.91 -3.81
CA ARG A 33 -5.94 15.33 -3.42
C ARG A 33 -6.20 15.57 -1.93
N GLU A 34 -6.34 14.51 -1.14
CA GLU A 34 -6.51 14.58 0.31
C GLU A 34 -5.16 14.67 1.02
N GLU A 35 -5.03 15.57 1.99
CA GLU A 35 -3.87 15.60 2.88
C GLU A 35 -3.94 14.44 3.89
N PRO A 36 -2.84 13.73 4.17
CA PRO A 36 -1.48 13.97 3.67
C PRO A 36 -1.23 13.38 2.26
N GLN A 37 -0.74 14.21 1.34
CA GLN A 37 -0.44 13.78 -0.03
C GLN A 37 0.97 13.19 -0.12
N VAL A 38 1.11 12.04 -0.78
CA VAL A 38 2.43 11.48 -1.09
C VAL A 38 3.03 12.27 -2.25
N ARG A 39 4.23 12.82 -2.06
CA ARG A 39 4.93 13.52 -3.14
C ARG A 39 5.41 12.52 -4.18
N ARG A 40 5.24 12.84 -5.46
CA ARG A 40 5.74 12.06 -6.61
C ARG A 40 7.20 11.63 -6.47
N ASN A 41 8.05 12.51 -5.98
CA ASN A 41 9.48 12.24 -5.75
C ASN A 41 9.78 11.18 -4.66
N ARG A 42 8.78 10.79 -3.86
CA ARG A 42 8.87 9.72 -2.87
C ARG A 42 8.36 8.37 -3.38
N VAL A 43 7.84 8.30 -4.60
CA VAL A 43 7.23 7.08 -5.15
C VAL A 43 7.82 6.74 -6.50
N GLU A 44 8.06 7.75 -7.34
CA GLU A 44 8.71 7.59 -8.63
C GLU A 44 10.18 7.19 -8.45
N GLY A 45 10.60 6.10 -9.11
CA GLY A 45 11.97 5.55 -9.01
C GLY A 45 12.27 4.80 -7.71
N ARG A 46 11.28 4.56 -6.85
CA ARG A 46 11.47 3.89 -5.55
C ARG A 46 11.09 2.42 -5.66
N SER A 47 11.83 1.57 -4.95
CA SER A 47 11.46 0.15 -4.82
C SER A 47 10.17 0.00 -4.01
N ARG A 48 9.42 -1.07 -4.27
CA ARG A 48 8.21 -1.47 -3.52
C ARG A 48 8.35 -1.29 -2.00
N LEU A 49 9.47 -1.79 -1.42
CA LEU A 49 9.79 -1.62 0.00
C LEU A 49 9.85 -0.16 0.46
N GLN A 50 10.46 0.71 -0.34
CA GLN A 50 10.57 2.14 -0.02
C GLN A 50 9.21 2.83 -0.13
N VAL A 51 8.37 2.44 -1.10
CA VAL A 51 7.01 2.97 -1.23
C VAL A 51 6.15 2.59 -0.02
N VAL A 52 6.24 1.34 0.45
CA VAL A 52 5.58 0.93 1.71
C VAL A 52 6.07 1.78 2.88
N ASP A 53 7.38 1.96 3.01
CA ASP A 53 7.97 2.76 4.10
C ASP A 53 7.44 4.20 4.10
N VAL A 54 7.37 4.81 2.91
CA VAL A 54 6.78 6.15 2.71
C VAL A 54 5.30 6.15 3.09
N LEU A 55 4.53 5.14 2.71
CA LEU A 55 3.11 5.01 3.03
C LEU A 55 2.87 4.96 4.54
N VAL A 56 3.60 4.08 5.23
CA VAL A 56 3.50 3.91 6.68
C VAL A 56 4.03 5.15 7.41
N SER A 57 5.09 5.78 6.92
CA SER A 57 5.63 7.03 7.48
C SER A 57 4.71 8.23 7.28
N THR A 58 3.94 8.27 6.19
CA THR A 58 3.08 9.41 5.84
C THR A 58 1.71 9.29 6.50
N PHE A 59 1.10 8.11 6.45
CA PHE A 59 -0.28 7.91 6.89
C PHE A 59 -0.41 7.24 8.26
N THR A 60 0.64 6.62 8.80
CA THR A 60 0.63 5.62 9.89
C THR A 60 0.10 4.25 9.46
N GLU A 61 0.52 3.18 10.15
CA GLU A 61 0.23 1.79 9.79
C GLU A 61 -1.27 1.49 9.49
N PRO A 62 -2.24 1.83 10.37
CA PRO A 62 -3.63 1.48 10.11
C PRO A 62 -4.23 2.25 8.91
N VAL A 63 -3.87 3.52 8.75
CA VAL A 63 -4.37 4.34 7.65
C VAL A 63 -3.72 3.92 6.34
N ALA A 64 -2.42 3.58 6.33
CA ALA A 64 -1.71 3.09 5.16
C ALA A 64 -2.36 1.82 4.58
N VAL A 65 -2.88 0.93 5.44
CA VAL A 65 -3.66 -0.23 5.02
C VAL A 65 -4.97 0.19 4.37
N GLN A 66 -5.74 1.09 4.99
CA GLN A 66 -7.00 1.56 4.43
C GLN A 66 -6.82 2.26 3.08
N VAL A 67 -5.78 3.10 2.95
CA VAL A 67 -5.41 3.75 1.69
C VAL A 67 -5.09 2.70 0.63
N SER A 68 -4.23 1.74 0.96
CA SER A 68 -3.81 0.70 0.02
C SER A 68 -4.99 -0.15 -0.44
N VAL A 69 -5.88 -0.55 0.47
CA VAL A 69 -7.12 -1.28 0.16
C VAL A 69 -8.04 -0.48 -0.76
N GLY A 70 -8.19 0.82 -0.51
CA GLY A 70 -8.99 1.71 -1.36
C GLY A 70 -8.48 1.75 -2.79
N ILE A 71 -7.19 2.01 -2.96
CA ILE A 71 -6.53 2.05 -4.28
C ILE A 71 -6.63 0.69 -4.96
N LEU A 72 -6.40 -0.40 -4.23
CA LEU A 72 -6.50 -1.75 -4.78
C LEU A 72 -7.89 -2.06 -5.34
N ARG A 73 -8.94 -1.64 -4.63
CA ARG A 73 -10.32 -1.75 -5.11
C ARG A 73 -10.57 -0.90 -6.37
N GLN A 74 -9.96 0.28 -6.46
CA GLN A 74 -10.07 1.13 -7.66
C GLN A 74 -9.39 0.50 -8.88
N ILE A 75 -8.24 -0.16 -8.70
CA ILE A 75 -7.54 -0.86 -9.79
C ILE A 75 -8.04 -2.31 -10.00
N HIS A 76 -9.22 -2.65 -9.46
CA HIS A 76 -9.87 -3.97 -9.56
C HIS A 76 -9.12 -5.15 -8.92
N LEU A 77 -8.17 -4.90 -8.03
CA LEU A 77 -7.41 -5.91 -7.28
C LEU A 77 -8.06 -6.21 -5.93
N ASN A 78 -9.29 -6.70 -5.97
CA ASN A 78 -10.07 -7.00 -4.77
C ASN A 78 -9.45 -8.14 -3.93
N GLU A 79 -8.85 -9.14 -4.58
CA GLU A 79 -8.22 -10.27 -3.88
C GLU A 79 -7.03 -9.80 -3.02
N GLU A 80 -6.16 -8.95 -3.59
CA GLU A 80 -5.03 -8.38 -2.87
C GLU A 80 -5.48 -7.44 -1.75
N ALA A 81 -6.55 -6.68 -1.99
CA ALA A 81 -7.18 -5.85 -0.96
C ALA A 81 -7.68 -6.68 0.23
N GLU A 82 -8.43 -7.76 -0.03
CA GLU A 82 -8.90 -8.66 1.03
C GLU A 82 -7.74 -9.34 1.76
N ARG A 83 -6.73 -9.80 1.03
CA ARG A 83 -5.54 -10.43 1.61
C ARG A 83 -4.83 -9.48 2.56
N LEU A 84 -4.65 -8.22 2.15
CA LEU A 84 -4.06 -7.18 2.97
C LEU A 84 -4.88 -6.92 4.25
N VAL A 85 -6.21 -6.85 4.14
CA VAL A 85 -7.10 -6.70 5.31
C VAL A 85 -6.99 -7.89 6.25
N ARG A 86 -6.99 -9.12 5.73
CA ARG A 86 -6.88 -10.34 6.54
C ARG A 86 -5.54 -10.42 7.29
N MET A 87 -4.44 -10.01 6.65
CA MET A 87 -3.13 -10.00 7.30
C MET A 87 -3.00 -8.95 8.40
N THR A 88 -3.72 -7.83 8.30
CA THR A 88 -3.57 -6.66 9.18
C THR A 88 -4.62 -6.60 10.29
N THR A 89 -5.82 -7.13 10.05
CA THR A 89 -6.94 -7.15 10.99
C THR A 89 -6.91 -8.38 11.91
N GLY A 90 -6.15 -9.43 11.55
CA GLY A 90 -6.10 -10.71 12.26
C GLY A 90 -5.19 -10.79 13.49
N GLY A 91 -4.66 -9.67 13.99
CA GLY A 91 -3.82 -9.62 15.18
C GLY A 91 -4.37 -8.62 16.19
N HIS A 92 -5.23 -9.09 17.08
CA HIS A 92 -5.76 -8.31 18.20
C HIS A 92 -5.68 -9.10 19.50
#